data_AF-A0A3B0SDI8-F1
#
_entry.id   AF-A0A3B0SDI8-F1
#
_cell.length_a   1.000
_cell.length_b   1.000
_cell.length_c   1.000
_cell.angle_alpha   90.00
_cell.angle_beta   90.00
_cell.angle_gamma   90.00
#
_symmetry.space_group_name_H-M   'P 1'
#
loop_
_entity.id
_entity.type
_entity.pdbx_description
1 polymer ?
#
loop_
_entity_poly.entity_id
_entity_poly.type
_entity_poly.pdbx_seq_one_letter_code
_entity_poly.pdbx_strand_id
1 'polypeptide(L)'
;NLLDRFIFWPITRRILPGLWRTKDARLYLRGATVTGALLALLTSYYQLIVPTLGFLVAANILYVVGQRVDLFSESKKRWNLFDLAAIVLAKLAMLLLILGVSSGASTISNIVVLVVLWINMSTIEASSNIPILRSVRPDKSFPIIILLIAAIFDQFLFGIYFLALWGSLYVGIASYYRIGSGNKPQIPA
;
A
#
# COMPACT_ATOMS: atom_id res chain seq x y z
N ASN A 1 9.46 -1.01 -10.38
CA ASN A 1 8.12 -0.53 -10.01
C ASN A 1 7.55 0.36 -11.09
N LEU A 2 6.40 -0.03 -11.63
CA LEU A 2 5.72 0.64 -12.74
C LEU A 2 5.00 1.91 -12.23
N LEU A 3 4.18 1.78 -11.20
CA LEU A 3 3.47 2.93 -10.60
C LEU A 3 4.41 3.98 -10.02
N ASP A 4 5.43 3.53 -9.27
CA ASP A 4 6.41 4.44 -8.71
C ASP A 4 7.09 5.32 -9.78
N ARG A 5 7.32 4.75 -10.97
CA ARG A 5 7.96 5.42 -12.11
C ARG A 5 7.01 6.28 -12.93
N PHE A 6 5.78 5.82 -13.19
CA PHE A 6 4.85 6.50 -14.10
C PHE A 6 3.89 7.46 -13.39
N ILE A 7 3.52 7.19 -12.13
CA ILE A 7 2.54 7.99 -11.39
C ILE A 7 3.24 8.77 -10.28
N PHE A 8 3.94 8.08 -9.37
CA PHE A 8 4.50 8.76 -8.20
C PHE A 8 5.68 9.65 -8.54
N TRP A 9 6.57 9.26 -9.45
CA TRP A 9 7.72 10.08 -9.84
C TRP A 9 7.33 11.46 -10.41
N PRO A 10 6.43 11.59 -11.41
CA PRO A 10 6.06 12.91 -11.91
C PRO A 10 5.32 13.75 -10.86
N ILE A 11 4.44 13.15 -10.07
CA ILE A 11 3.72 13.84 -8.98
C ILE A 11 4.73 14.35 -7.95
N THR A 12 5.62 13.48 -7.50
CA THR A 12 6.65 13.81 -6.51
C THR A 12 7.56 14.89 -7.06
N ARG A 13 8.04 14.79 -8.30
CA ARG A 13 8.93 15.79 -8.92
C ARG A 13 8.30 17.18 -8.99
N ARG A 14 6.98 17.28 -9.15
CA ARG A 14 6.26 18.57 -9.10
C ARG A 14 6.14 19.13 -7.68
N ILE A 15 5.94 18.26 -6.69
CA ILE A 15 5.64 18.64 -5.30
C ILE A 15 6.93 18.89 -4.49
N LEU A 16 7.98 18.11 -4.74
CA LEU A 16 9.24 18.13 -3.99
C LEU A 16 9.92 19.51 -3.91
N PRO A 17 10.04 20.29 -5.01
CA PRO A 17 10.72 21.58 -4.98
C PRO A 17 10.06 22.59 -4.06
N GLY A 18 8.73 22.54 -3.93
CA GLY A 18 7.96 23.38 -3.02
C GLY A 18 8.19 22.98 -1.56
N LEU A 19 8.19 21.67 -1.28
CA LEU A 19 8.37 21.15 0.07
C LEU A 19 9.79 21.29 0.62
N TRP A 20 10.81 21.34 -0.24
CA TRP A 20 12.19 21.56 0.21
C TRP A 20 12.42 22.97 0.76
N ARG A 21 11.56 23.93 0.43
CA ARG A 21 11.67 25.31 0.92
C ARG A 21 11.05 25.48 2.31
N THR A 22 10.20 24.56 2.74
CA THR A 22 9.48 24.66 4.01
C THR A 22 10.26 23.99 5.14
N LYS A 23 10.59 24.76 6.18
CA LYS A 23 11.00 24.19 7.47
C LYS A 23 9.84 23.31 7.96
N ASP A 24 10.15 22.08 8.38
CA ASP A 24 9.20 21.09 8.90
C ASP A 24 8.21 20.46 7.90
N ALA A 25 8.48 20.53 6.58
CA ALA A 25 7.66 19.86 5.56
C ALA A 25 7.35 18.38 5.88
N ARG A 26 8.27 17.71 6.57
CA ARG A 26 8.12 16.33 7.08
C ARG A 26 6.94 16.17 8.03
N LEU A 27 6.79 17.07 9.01
CA LEU A 27 5.72 17.00 10.01
C LEU A 27 4.37 17.21 9.33
N TYR A 28 4.29 18.17 8.40
CA TYR A 28 3.07 18.44 7.64
C TYR A 28 2.66 17.27 6.75
N LEU A 29 3.59 16.65 6.02
CA LEU A 29 3.29 15.48 5.20
C LEU A 29 2.76 14.31 6.02
N ARG A 30 3.36 14.06 7.19
CA ARG A 30 2.94 12.98 8.09
C ARG A 30 1.58 13.26 8.73
N GLY A 31 1.37 14.50 9.19
CA GLY A 31 0.07 14.96 9.68
C GLY A 31 -1.00 14.77 8.61
N ALA A 32 -0.75 15.26 7.39
CA ALA A 32 -1.67 15.12 6.27
C ALA A 32 -1.94 13.66 5.88
N THR A 33 -0.95 12.77 6.01
CA THR A 33 -1.13 11.33 5.79
C THR A 33 -2.10 10.74 6.83
N VAL A 34 -1.92 11.05 8.11
CA VAL A 34 -2.81 10.59 9.19
C VAL A 34 -4.20 11.19 9.03
N THR A 35 -4.31 12.48 8.73
CA THR A 35 -5.59 13.14 8.47
C THR A 35 -6.31 12.51 7.27
N GLY A 36 -5.59 12.20 6.19
CA GLY A 36 -6.15 11.49 5.03
C GLY A 36 -6.67 10.10 5.40
N ALA A 37 -5.93 9.34 6.21
CA ALA A 37 -6.38 8.04 6.70
C ALA A 37 -7.60 8.15 7.65
N LEU A 38 -7.68 9.20 8.46
CA LEU A 38 -8.82 9.49 9.32
C LEU A 38 -10.07 9.84 8.49
N LEU A 39 -9.92 10.67 7.45
CA LEU A 39 -11.01 10.99 6.52
C LEU A 39 -11.48 9.76 5.74
N ALA A 40 -10.56 8.87 5.36
CA ALA A 40 -10.90 7.59 4.78
C ALA A 40 -11.74 6.73 5.76
N LEU A 41 -11.35 6.67 7.03
CA LEU A 41 -12.13 5.96 8.06
C LEU A 41 -13.53 6.57 8.22
N LEU A 42 -13.63 7.89 8.29
CA LEU A 42 -14.90 8.60 8.43
C LEU A 42 -15.82 8.35 7.24
N THR A 43 -15.31 8.46 6.01
CA THR A 43 -16.10 8.17 4.80
C THR A 43 -16.50 6.70 4.69
N SER A 44 -15.66 5.80 5.20
CA SER A 44 -15.94 4.35 5.23
C SER A 44 -17.11 4.03 6.16
N TYR A 45 -17.23 4.74 7.28
CA TYR A 45 -18.38 4.63 8.18
C TYR A 45 -19.70 4.96 7.48
N TYR A 46 -19.70 5.94 6.58
CA TYR A 46 -20.86 6.28 5.72
C TYR A 46 -20.96 5.40 4.46
N GLN A 47 -20.16 4.34 4.34
CA GLN A 47 -20.15 3.40 3.23
C GLN A 47 -19.85 4.05 1.86
N LEU A 48 -19.13 5.17 1.85
CA LEU A 48 -18.75 5.89 0.64
C LEU A 48 -17.47 5.28 0.04
N ILE A 49 -17.60 4.17 -0.69
CA ILE A 49 -16.47 3.37 -1.21
C ILE A 49 -15.46 4.22 -1.99
N VAL A 50 -15.93 4.97 -3.00
CA VAL A 50 -15.06 5.76 -3.88
C VAL A 50 -14.34 6.89 -3.12
N PRO A 51 -15.03 7.74 -2.32
CA PRO A 51 -14.36 8.71 -1.45
C PRO A 51 -13.34 8.09 -0.49
N THR A 52 -13.67 6.97 0.16
CA THR A 52 -12.74 6.28 1.07
C THR A 52 -11.47 5.87 0.35
N LEU A 53 -11.58 5.20 -0.80
CA LEU A 53 -10.42 4.80 -1.58
C LEU A 53 -9.65 6.00 -2.14
N GLY A 54 -10.34 7.08 -2.52
CA GLY A 54 -9.72 8.34 -2.93
C GLY A 54 -8.83 8.94 -1.82
N PHE A 55 -9.35 9.00 -0.59
CA PHE A 55 -8.57 9.45 0.56
C PHE A 55 -7.41 8.52 0.90
N LEU A 56 -7.58 7.19 0.79
CA LEU A 56 -6.49 6.23 0.98
C LEU A 56 -5.40 6.39 -0.08
N VAL A 57 -5.75 6.63 -1.34
CA VAL A 57 -4.78 6.93 -2.41
C VAL A 57 -4.02 8.22 -2.10
N ALA A 58 -4.74 9.30 -1.73
CA ALA A 58 -4.13 10.58 -1.40
C ALA A 58 -3.17 10.46 -0.20
N ALA A 59 -3.60 9.79 0.89
CA ALA A 59 -2.78 9.53 2.06
C ALA A 59 -1.52 8.71 1.68
N ASN A 60 -1.67 7.69 0.84
CA ASN A 60 -0.55 6.89 0.37
C ASN A 60 0.43 7.69 -0.52
N ILE A 61 -0.04 8.61 -1.37
CA ILE A 61 0.84 9.53 -2.11
C ILE A 61 1.64 10.40 -1.15
N LEU A 62 0.98 11.01 -0.17
CA LEU A 62 1.64 11.86 0.84
C LEU A 62 2.68 11.07 1.65
N TYR A 63 2.35 9.83 2.01
CA TYR A 63 3.25 8.92 2.69
C TYR A 63 4.51 8.62 1.86
N VAL A 64 4.34 8.27 0.58
CA VAL A 64 5.46 7.99 -0.34
C VAL A 64 6.33 9.24 -0.56
N VAL A 65 5.70 10.42 -0.72
CA VAL A 65 6.43 11.70 -0.82
C VAL A 65 7.22 11.95 0.46
N GLY A 66 6.62 11.72 1.63
CA GLY A 66 7.29 11.85 2.94
C GLY A 66 8.49 10.93 3.08
N GLN A 67 8.37 9.66 2.67
CA GLN A 67 9.49 8.73 2.67
C GLN A 67 10.64 9.17 1.75
N ARG A 68 10.32 9.78 0.60
CA ARG A 68 11.34 10.29 -0.33
C ARG A 68 12.02 11.55 0.22
N VAL A 69 11.30 12.44 0.88
CA VAL A 69 11.91 13.58 1.60
C VAL A 69 12.84 13.09 2.70
N ASP A 70 12.47 12.01 3.41
CA ASP A 70 13.31 11.40 4.44
C ASP A 70 14.65 10.85 3.90
N LEU A 71 14.71 10.40 2.65
CA LEU A 71 15.97 9.93 2.03
C LEU A 71 17.00 11.05 1.82
N PHE A 72 16.54 12.29 1.72
CA PHE A 72 17.40 13.47 1.51
C PHE A 72 17.57 14.31 2.78
N SER A 73 17.04 13.86 3.91
CA SER A 73 17.15 14.55 5.20
C SER A 73 18.16 13.84 6.10
N GLU A 74 19.09 14.58 6.71
CA GLU A 74 20.09 14.04 7.66
C GLU A 74 19.48 13.57 9.00
N SER A 75 18.17 13.69 9.17
CA SER A 75 17.47 13.37 10.42
C SER A 75 17.39 11.85 10.64
N LYS A 76 17.98 11.39 11.76
CA LYS A 76 17.89 9.99 12.25
C LYS A 76 16.46 9.44 12.13
N LYS A 77 16.37 8.23 11.56
CA LYS A 77 15.16 7.44 11.33
C LYS A 77 14.48 7.07 12.65
N ARG A 78 13.79 8.02 13.30
CA ARG A 78 12.96 7.76 14.49
C ARG A 78 11.75 6.91 14.07
N TRP A 79 11.45 5.88 14.85
CA TRP A 79 10.17 5.16 14.79
C TRP A 79 9.04 6.18 14.95
N ASN A 80 8.18 6.32 13.95
CA ASN A 80 7.14 7.34 13.96
C ASN A 80 5.79 6.71 14.28
N LEU A 81 5.25 7.08 15.43
CA LEU A 81 3.86 6.85 15.81
C LEU A 81 2.88 7.27 14.71
N PHE A 82 3.18 8.34 13.96
CA PHE A 82 2.36 8.80 12.83
C PHE A 82 2.24 7.79 11.71
N ASP A 83 3.34 7.12 11.33
CA ASP A 83 3.34 6.13 10.26
C ASP A 83 2.51 4.91 10.68
N LEU A 84 2.65 4.50 11.94
CA LEU A 84 1.88 3.40 12.51
C LEU A 84 0.39 3.75 12.60
N ALA A 85 0.05 4.96 13.08
CA ALA A 85 -1.32 5.45 13.15
C ALA A 85 -1.98 5.48 11.77
N ALA A 86 -1.29 6.00 10.74
CA ALA A 86 -1.80 6.01 9.38
C ALA A 86 -2.08 4.60 8.84
N ILE A 87 -1.17 3.65 9.07
CA ILE A 87 -1.35 2.25 8.64
C ILE A 87 -2.54 1.60 9.34
N VAL A 88 -2.67 1.79 10.66
CA VAL A 88 -3.79 1.22 11.43
C VAL A 88 -5.12 1.81 10.97
N LEU A 89 -5.20 3.14 10.82
CA LEU A 89 -6.40 3.82 10.33
C LEU A 89 -6.78 3.35 8.92
N ALA A 90 -5.81 3.19 8.02
CA ALA A 90 -6.06 2.68 6.67
C ALA A 90 -6.61 1.25 6.68
N LYS A 91 -6.06 0.37 7.53
CA LYS A 91 -6.56 -1.01 7.69
C LYS A 91 -7.98 -1.04 8.25
N LEU A 92 -8.27 -0.20 9.26
CA LEU A 92 -9.62 -0.07 9.82
C LEU A 92 -10.62 0.46 8.79
N ALA A 93 -10.23 1.47 8.00
CA ALA A 93 -11.07 2.00 6.93
C ALA A 93 -11.42 0.93 5.89
N MET A 94 -10.43 0.12 5.48
CA MET A 94 -10.64 -1.01 4.58
C MET A 94 -11.54 -2.10 5.18
N LEU A 95 -11.36 -2.42 6.47
CA LEU A 95 -12.20 -3.38 7.17
C LEU A 95 -13.66 -2.92 7.21
N LEU A 96 -13.91 -1.66 7.58
CA LEU A 96 -15.24 -1.07 7.61
C LEU A 96 -15.91 -1.06 6.23
N LEU A 97 -15.15 -0.80 5.15
CA LEU A 97 -15.70 -0.88 3.79
C LEU A 97 -16.18 -2.29 3.48
N ILE A 98 -15.40 -3.32 3.82
CA ILE A 98 -15.82 -4.71 3.60
C ILE A 98 -17.05 -5.03 4.43
N LEU A 99 -17.11 -4.61 5.70
CA LEU A 99 -18.28 -4.83 6.54
C LEU A 99 -19.54 -4.14 5.99
N GLY A 100 -19.39 -2.97 5.37
CA GLY A 100 -20.51 -2.24 4.76
C GLY A 100 -20.99 -2.81 3.43
N VAL A 101 -20.08 -3.34 2.61
CA VAL A 101 -20.40 -3.84 1.25
C VAL A 101 -20.74 -5.33 1.24
N SER A 102 -20.29 -6.10 2.23
CA SER A 102 -20.52 -7.54 2.28
C SER A 102 -21.93 -7.88 2.75
N SER A 103 -22.55 -8.86 2.10
CA SER A 103 -23.75 -9.50 2.64
C SER A 103 -23.39 -10.35 3.85
N GLY A 104 -24.27 -10.45 4.86
CA GLY A 104 -23.96 -11.10 6.14
C GLY A 104 -23.38 -12.51 6.04
N ALA A 105 -23.77 -13.30 5.03
CA ALA A 105 -23.23 -14.64 4.79
C ALA A 105 -21.82 -14.64 4.14
N SER A 106 -21.48 -13.61 3.36
CA SER A 106 -20.17 -13.49 2.67
C SER A 106 -19.13 -12.67 3.46
N THR A 107 -19.55 -11.97 4.52
CA THR A 107 -18.69 -11.09 5.31
C THR A 107 -17.46 -11.79 5.85
N ILE A 108 -17.61 -13.00 6.41
CA ILE A 108 -16.47 -13.76 6.96
C ILE A 108 -15.47 -14.10 5.84
N SER A 109 -15.96 -14.61 4.70
CA SER A 109 -15.11 -14.93 3.55
C SER A 109 -14.38 -13.71 3.02
N ASN A 110 -15.04 -12.55 2.95
CA ASN A 110 -14.44 -11.31 2.46
C ASN A 110 -13.37 -10.77 3.42
N ILE A 111 -13.59 -10.87 4.74
CA ILE A 111 -12.59 -10.55 5.76
C ILE A 111 -11.37 -11.47 5.60
N VAL A 112 -11.57 -12.78 5.42
CA VAL A 112 -10.47 -13.73 5.22
C VAL A 112 -9.65 -13.34 3.99
N VAL A 113 -10.30 -13.00 2.87
CA VAL A 113 -9.61 -12.57 1.65
C VAL A 113 -8.81 -11.28 1.88
N LEU A 114 -9.36 -10.31 2.63
CA LEU A 114 -8.64 -9.10 2.99
C LEU A 114 -7.40 -9.39 3.85
N VAL A 115 -7.53 -10.30 4.82
CA VAL A 115 -6.41 -10.72 5.66
C VAL A 115 -5.33 -11.41 4.82
N VAL A 116 -5.71 -12.31 3.90
CA VAL A 116 -4.78 -12.94 2.95
C VAL A 116 -4.06 -11.88 2.11
N LEU A 117 -4.79 -10.88 1.59
CA LEU A 117 -4.20 -9.77 0.86
C LEU A 117 -3.16 -9.01 1.70
N TRP A 118 -3.46 -8.70 2.97
CA TRP A 118 -2.52 -8.03 3.86
C TRP A 118 -1.27 -8.87 4.15
N ILE A 119 -1.43 -10.18 4.37
CA ILE A 119 -0.31 -11.09 4.56
C ILE A 119 0.57 -11.10 3.30
N ASN A 120 -0.04 -11.31 2.13
CA ASN A 120 0.66 -11.32 0.85
C ASN A 120 1.46 -10.04 0.64
N MET A 121 0.86 -8.86 0.85
CA MET A 121 1.56 -7.59 0.70
C MET A 121 2.72 -7.44 1.70
N SER A 122 2.55 -7.88 2.94
CA SER A 122 3.61 -7.85 3.97
C SER A 122 4.76 -8.80 3.62
N THR A 123 4.46 -9.99 3.11
CA THR A 123 5.45 -10.97 2.67
C THR A 123 6.21 -10.48 1.43
N ILE A 124 5.52 -9.85 0.48
CA ILE A 124 6.13 -9.25 -0.71
C ILE A 124 7.07 -8.13 -0.31
N GLU A 125 6.71 -7.32 0.69
CA GLU A 125 7.58 -6.30 1.26
C GLU A 125 8.85 -6.90 1.88
N ALA A 126 8.69 -7.95 2.70
CA ALA A 126 9.80 -8.62 3.37
C ALA A 126 10.70 -9.46 2.44
N SER A 127 10.20 -9.85 1.26
CA SER A 127 10.96 -10.66 0.30
C SER A 127 12.10 -9.87 -0.36
N SER A 128 13.31 -10.44 -0.31
CA SER A 128 14.51 -9.91 -0.96
C SER A 128 14.34 -9.88 -2.49
N ASN A 129 14.96 -8.88 -3.14
CA ASN A 129 14.88 -8.63 -4.58
C ASN A 129 15.38 -9.84 -5.39
N ILE A 130 14.51 -10.79 -5.74
CA ILE A 130 14.80 -11.80 -6.75
C ILE A 130 14.89 -11.07 -8.10
N PRO A 131 16.05 -11.06 -8.80
CA PRO A 131 16.26 -10.25 -10.01
C PRO A 131 15.21 -10.51 -11.09
N ILE A 132 14.82 -11.78 -11.26
CA ILE A 132 13.87 -12.26 -12.27
C ILE A 132 12.45 -11.71 -12.02
N LEU A 133 12.05 -11.58 -10.74
CA LEU A 133 10.70 -11.15 -10.36
C LEU A 133 10.60 -9.63 -10.12
N ARG A 134 11.70 -8.89 -10.26
CA ARG A 134 11.75 -7.44 -10.00
C ARG A 134 10.79 -6.64 -10.89
N SER A 135 10.54 -7.12 -12.10
CA SER A 135 9.62 -6.44 -13.04
C SER A 135 8.15 -6.63 -12.69
N VAL A 136 7.80 -7.76 -12.04
CA VAL A 136 6.41 -8.15 -11.74
C VAL A 136 6.03 -7.85 -10.29
N ARG A 137 7.00 -7.41 -9.46
CA ARG A 137 6.76 -7.08 -8.05
C ARG A 137 5.63 -6.05 -7.93
N PRO A 138 4.52 -6.39 -7.26
CA PRO A 138 3.44 -5.44 -7.04
C PRO A 138 3.95 -4.33 -6.11
N ASP A 139 3.69 -3.09 -6.53
CA ASP A 139 4.04 -1.91 -5.77
C ASP A 139 3.11 -1.77 -4.55
N LYS A 140 3.57 -1.25 -3.42
CA LYS A 140 2.74 -1.13 -2.20
C LYS A 140 1.47 -0.30 -2.43
N SER A 141 1.58 0.66 -3.35
CA SER A 141 0.50 1.56 -3.73
C SER A 141 -0.44 1.00 -4.79
N PHE A 142 -0.04 -0.07 -5.48
CA PHE A 142 -0.79 -0.64 -6.59
C PHE A 142 -2.15 -1.25 -6.20
N PRO A 143 -2.26 -1.99 -5.08
CA PRO A 143 -3.55 -2.54 -4.63
C PRO A 143 -4.62 -1.46 -4.45
N ILE A 144 -4.28 -0.32 -3.82
CA ILE A 144 -5.27 0.73 -3.51
C ILE A 144 -5.78 1.38 -4.81
N ILE A 145 -4.93 1.55 -5.81
CA ILE A 145 -5.34 2.13 -7.11
C ILE A 145 -6.21 1.16 -7.90
N ILE A 146 -5.87 -0.14 -7.93
CA ILE A 146 -6.74 -1.15 -8.55
C ILE A 146 -8.09 -1.17 -7.86
N LEU A 147 -8.14 -1.13 -6.53
CA LEU A 147 -9.38 -1.09 -5.78
C LEU A 147 -10.19 0.16 -6.09
N LEU A 148 -9.54 1.33 -6.21
CA LEU A 148 -10.22 2.57 -6.59
C LEU A 148 -10.84 2.46 -7.99
N ILE A 149 -10.11 1.94 -8.96
CA ILE A 149 -10.63 1.71 -10.32
C ILE A 149 -11.80 0.73 -10.27
N ALA A 150 -11.65 -0.40 -9.58
CA ALA A 150 -12.70 -1.39 -9.44
C ALA A 150 -13.96 -0.79 -8.77
N ALA A 151 -13.79 0.06 -7.76
CA ALA A 151 -14.88 0.74 -7.07
C ALA A 151 -15.61 1.76 -7.96
N ILE A 152 -14.92 2.45 -8.87
CA ILE A 152 -15.56 3.35 -9.86
C ILE A 152 -16.53 2.56 -10.76
N PHE A 153 -16.23 1.30 -11.04
CA PHE A 153 -17.09 0.39 -11.81
C PHE A 153 -18.03 -0.46 -10.94
N ASP A 154 -18.14 -0.17 -9.65
CA ASP A 154 -18.95 -0.94 -8.69
C ASP A 154 -18.54 -2.43 -8.56
N GLN A 155 -17.27 -2.74 -8.88
CA GLN A 155 -16.68 -4.08 -8.82
C GLN A 155 -15.67 -4.21 -7.67
N PHE A 156 -15.91 -3.50 -6.56
CA PHE A 156 -14.95 -3.40 -5.46
C PHE A 156 -14.50 -4.76 -4.90
N LEU A 157 -15.45 -5.66 -4.59
CA LEU A 157 -15.14 -6.99 -4.06
C LEU A 157 -14.34 -7.85 -5.06
N PHE A 158 -14.68 -7.77 -6.35
CA PHE A 158 -13.92 -8.43 -7.40
C PHE A 158 -12.47 -7.95 -7.43
N GLY A 159 -12.25 -6.64 -7.28
CA GLY A 159 -10.91 -6.05 -7.15
C GLY A 159 -10.13 -6.63 -5.97
N ILE A 160 -10.76 -6.84 -4.81
CA ILE A 160 -10.12 -7.46 -3.64
C ILE A 160 -9.72 -8.91 -3.93
N TYR A 161 -10.62 -9.72 -4.48
CA TYR A 161 -10.33 -11.12 -4.82
C TYR A 161 -9.19 -11.23 -5.84
N PHE A 162 -9.24 -10.41 -6.89
CA PHE A 162 -8.20 -10.36 -7.92
C PHE A 162 -6.83 -10.05 -7.32
N LEU A 163 -6.75 -9.04 -6.45
CA LEU A 163 -5.51 -8.65 -5.79
C LEU A 163 -4.99 -9.73 -4.82
N ALA A 164 -5.89 -10.38 -4.09
CA ALA A 164 -5.52 -11.46 -3.18
C ALA A 164 -4.93 -12.64 -3.96
N LEU A 165 -5.57 -13.04 -5.07
CA LEU A 165 -5.10 -14.12 -5.94
C LEU A 165 -3.76 -13.77 -6.60
N TRP A 166 -3.64 -12.55 -7.14
CA TRP A 166 -2.39 -12.06 -7.71
C TRP A 166 -1.25 -12.04 -6.69
N GLY A 167 -1.51 -11.57 -5.47
CA GLY A 167 -0.56 -11.58 -4.37
C GLY A 167 -0.11 -12.99 -4.01
N SER A 168 -1.05 -13.94 -3.89
CA SER A 168 -0.76 -15.34 -3.57
C SER A 168 0.07 -16.01 -4.67
N LEU A 169 -0.25 -15.76 -5.94
CA LEU A 169 0.49 -16.29 -7.08
C LEU A 169 1.93 -15.77 -7.09
N TYR A 170 2.12 -14.46 -6.86
CA TYR A 170 3.46 -13.88 -6.76
C TYR A 170 4.26 -14.48 -5.59
N VAL A 171 3.66 -14.59 -4.40
CA VAL A 171 4.30 -15.18 -3.22
C VAL A 171 4.66 -16.65 -3.45
N GLY A 172 3.77 -17.43 -4.09
CA GLY A 172 4.02 -18.82 -4.44
C GLY A 172 5.21 -19.00 -5.38
N ILE A 173 5.26 -18.21 -6.47
CA ILE A 173 6.38 -18.23 -7.43
C ILE A 173 7.68 -17.78 -6.75
N ALA A 174 7.64 -16.70 -5.97
CA ALA A 174 8.80 -16.22 -5.22
C ALA A 174 9.33 -17.26 -4.23
N SER A 175 8.44 -18.00 -3.57
CA SER A 175 8.80 -19.08 -2.63
C SER A 175 9.44 -20.27 -3.37
N TYR A 176 8.90 -20.65 -4.53
CA TYR A 176 9.48 -21.70 -5.38
C TYR A 176 10.91 -21.36 -5.80
N TYR A 177 11.16 -20.14 -6.29
CA TYR A 177 12.51 -19.71 -6.66
C TYR A 177 13.47 -19.62 -5.48
N ARG A 178 12.98 -19.23 -4.29
CA ARG A 178 13.81 -19.19 -3.08
C ARG A 178 14.32 -20.58 -2.71
N ILE A 179 13.45 -21.59 -2.73
CA ILE A 179 13.81 -22.99 -2.46
C ILE A 179 14.80 -23.50 -3.51
N GLY A 180 14.56 -23.24 -4.80
CA GLY A 180 15.48 -23.65 -5.88
C GLY A 180 16.86 -22.96 -5.84
N SER A 181 16.94 -21.74 -5.30
CA SER A 181 18.21 -20.99 -5.17
C SER A 181 19.05 -21.37 -3.95
N GLY A 182 18.45 -21.99 -2.92
CA GLY A 182 19.12 -22.41 -1.69
C GLY A 182 20.14 -23.55 -1.88
N ASN A 183 20.23 -24.13 -3.07
CA ASN A 183 21.10 -25.26 -3.41
C ASN A 183 22.37 -24.87 -4.19
N LYS A 184 22.69 -23.57 -4.34
CA LYS A 184 23.97 -23.16 -4.94
C LYS A 184 25.05 -23.09 -3.84
N PRO A 185 26.09 -23.95 -3.88
CA PRO A 185 27.20 -23.85 -2.94
C PRO A 185 27.84 -22.48 -3.05
N GLN A 186 28.00 -21.80 -1.92
CA GLN A 186 28.79 -20.58 -1.85
C GLN A 186 30.22 -20.96 -2.22
N ILE A 187 30.70 -20.51 -3.38
CA ILE A 187 32.13 -20.57 -3.70
C ILE A 187 32.78 -19.52 -2.81
N PRO A 188 33.62 -19.90 -1.81
CA PRO A 188 34.35 -18.93 -1.02
C PRO A 188 35.27 -18.13 -1.93
N ALA A 189 35.25 -16.81 -1.76
CA ALA A 189 36.16 -15.88 -2.41
C ALA A 189 37.57 -15.97 -1.80
#